data_AF-C3ZYL1-F1
#
_entry.id   AF-C3ZYL1-F1
#
_cell.length_a   1.000
_cell.length_b   1.000
_cell.length_c   1.000
_cell.angle_alpha   90.00
_cell.angle_beta   90.00
_cell.angle_gamma   90.00
#
_symmetry.space_group_name_H-M   'P 1'
#
loop_
_entity.id
_entity.type
_entity.pdbx_description
1 polymer ?
#
loop_
_entity_poly.entity_id
_entity_poly.type
_entity_poly.pdbx_seq_one_letter_code
_entity_poly.pdbx_strand_id
1 'polypeptide(L)'
;MCGECGYRTTQKCHLYRHMKTHTGEKPYKCDQCDYSAAQKSTLDRHLATHTGEKHYMCGECGYRTTDKRYLTIHMKIHAGEKPYKCDQCDYSAAQKSTLDRHLAKHSRGEKHYMCGECGYRTTQKCHLSEHMRTHTGEKPYKCDQCDYSAARK
;
A
#
# COMPACT_ATOMS: atom_id res chain seq x y z
N MET A 1 -13.22 10.87 24.61
CA MET A 1 -13.59 9.60 23.94
C MET A 1 -14.33 9.94 22.66
N CYS A 2 -14.15 9.18 21.58
CA CYS A 2 -14.98 9.32 20.39
C CYS A 2 -16.39 8.75 20.65
N GLY A 3 -17.43 9.44 20.20
CA GLY A 3 -18.82 8.98 20.34
C GLY A 3 -19.23 7.96 19.27
N GLU A 4 -18.48 7.84 18.17
CA GLU A 4 -18.82 7.03 16.99
C GLU A 4 -18.02 5.72 16.91
N CYS A 5 -16.91 5.62 17.66
CA CYS A 5 -16.09 4.43 17.70
C CYS A 5 -15.34 4.28 19.03
N GLY A 6 -14.64 3.15 19.21
CA GLY A 6 -13.86 2.86 20.42
C GLY A 6 -12.61 3.73 20.63
N TYR A 7 -12.35 4.76 19.81
CA TYR A 7 -11.15 5.59 19.91
C TYR A 7 -11.15 6.42 21.21
N ARG A 8 -10.02 6.37 21.93
CA ARG A 8 -9.81 7.08 23.19
C ARG A 8 -8.51 7.89 23.12
N THR A 9 -8.57 9.12 23.59
CA THR A 9 -7.43 10.01 23.76
C THR A 9 -7.72 10.97 24.91
N THR A 10 -6.66 11.37 25.61
CA THR A 10 -6.70 12.38 26.67
C THR A 10 -6.62 13.81 26.12
N GLN A 11 -6.20 13.97 24.86
CA GLN A 11 -5.99 15.28 24.25
C GLN A 11 -7.14 15.65 23.30
N LYS A 12 -7.76 16.82 23.54
CA LYS A 12 -8.88 17.31 22.72
C LYS A 12 -8.49 17.54 21.26
N CYS A 13 -7.29 18.03 20.99
CA CYS A 13 -6.79 18.25 19.61
C CYS A 13 -6.69 16.92 18.82
N HIS A 14 -6.28 15.84 19.48
CA HIS A 14 -6.24 14.51 18.88
C HIS A 14 -7.63 13.97 18.60
N LEU A 15 -8.58 14.20 19.51
CA LEU A 15 -9.98 13.81 19.30
C LEU A 15 -10.57 14.56 18.11
N TYR A 16 -10.40 15.89 18.04
CA TYR A 16 -10.86 16.70 16.92
C TYR A 16 -10.28 16.22 15.58
N ARG A 17 -8.96 15.97 15.53
CA ARG A 17 -8.30 15.43 14.35
C ARG A 17 -8.81 14.04 13.97
N HIS A 18 -9.12 13.21 14.95
CA HIS A 18 -9.71 11.90 14.73
C HIS A 18 -11.13 12.01 14.17
N MET A 19 -11.96 12.96 14.64
CA MET A 19 -13.32 13.12 14.09
C MET A 19 -13.33 13.38 12.57
N LYS A 20 -12.28 13.97 12.00
CA LYS A 20 -12.14 14.14 10.54
C LYS A 20 -12.13 12.81 9.77
N THR A 21 -11.78 11.69 10.42
CA THR A 21 -11.85 10.37 9.78
C THR A 21 -13.27 9.85 9.62
N HIS A 22 -14.20 10.32 10.46
CA HIS A 22 -15.62 9.97 10.38
C HIS A 22 -16.34 10.83 9.34
N THR A 23 -16.08 12.14 9.35
CA THR A 23 -16.72 13.08 8.42
C THR A 23 -16.15 13.00 7.01
N GLY A 24 -14.98 12.41 6.83
CA GLY A 24 -14.26 12.41 5.56
C GLY A 24 -13.69 13.78 5.18
N GLU A 25 -13.71 14.76 6.09
CA GLU A 25 -13.22 16.12 5.86
C GLU A 25 -11.73 16.11 5.53
N LYS A 26 -11.39 16.60 4.34
CA LYS A 26 -10.02 16.68 3.82
C LYS A 26 -9.69 18.13 3.44
N PRO A 27 -9.45 19.01 4.42
CA PRO A 27 -9.27 20.44 4.15
C PRO A 27 -7.94 20.77 3.46
N TYR A 28 -6.96 19.87 3.51
CA TYR A 28 -5.65 20.08 2.90
C TYR A 28 -5.64 19.49 1.49
N LYS A 29 -5.75 20.35 0.47
CA LYS A 29 -5.78 19.93 -0.94
C LYS A 29 -4.38 20.00 -1.57
N CYS A 30 -4.08 19.05 -2.44
CA CYS A 30 -2.94 19.12 -3.34
C CYS A 30 -3.27 20.09 -4.47
N ASP A 31 -2.29 20.90 -4.87
CA ASP A 31 -2.37 21.83 -6.00
C ASP A 31 -2.00 21.17 -7.33
N GLN A 32 -1.31 20.03 -7.28
CA GLN A 32 -0.82 19.29 -8.45
C GLN A 32 -1.70 18.10 -8.88
N CYS A 33 -2.67 17.70 -8.05
CA CYS A 33 -3.65 16.65 -8.39
C CYS A 33 -4.89 16.72 -7.49
N ASP A 34 -5.89 15.86 -7.74
CA ASP A 34 -7.13 15.81 -6.97
C ASP A 34 -6.99 15.23 -5.54
N TYR A 35 -5.77 14.93 -5.10
CA TYR A 35 -5.54 14.40 -3.77
C TYR A 35 -5.86 15.42 -2.68
N SER A 36 -6.47 14.97 -1.59
CA SER A 36 -6.71 15.79 -0.40
C SER A 36 -6.54 14.97 0.87
N ALA A 37 -6.08 15.62 1.94
CA ALA A 37 -5.77 15.00 3.22
C ALA A 37 -6.50 15.66 4.39
N ALA A 38 -6.79 14.86 5.42
CA ALA A 38 -7.35 15.32 6.69
C ALA A 38 -6.32 16.05 7.58
N GLN A 39 -5.02 15.90 7.28
CA GLN A 39 -3.91 16.46 8.07
C GLN A 39 -2.84 17.04 7.14
N LYS A 40 -2.24 18.16 7.56
CA LYS A 40 -1.17 18.84 6.80
C LYS A 40 0.03 17.94 6.55
N SER A 41 0.53 17.24 7.58
CA SER A 41 1.68 16.33 7.45
C SER A 41 1.47 15.20 6.44
N THR A 42 0.21 14.76 6.25
CA THR A 42 -0.14 13.79 5.23
C THR A 42 -0.09 14.40 3.82
N LEU A 43 -0.52 15.66 3.67
CA LEU A 43 -0.36 16.41 2.42
C LEU A 43 1.12 16.66 2.13
N ASP A 44 1.92 17.12 3.09
CA ASP A 44 3.35 17.38 2.92
C ASP A 44 4.10 16.12 2.42
N ARG A 45 3.81 14.97 3.02
CA ARG A 45 4.35 13.67 2.56
C ARG A 45 3.86 13.30 1.15
N HIS A 46 2.63 13.64 0.80
CA HIS A 46 2.11 13.42 -0.54
C HIS A 46 2.78 14.33 -1.57
N LEU A 47 3.08 15.60 -1.25
CA LEU A 47 3.78 16.51 -2.14
C LEU A 47 5.18 15.99 -2.52
N ALA A 48 5.86 15.31 -1.59
CA ALA A 48 7.12 14.63 -1.88
C ALA A 48 7.01 13.53 -2.96
N THR A 49 5.80 13.05 -3.29
CA THR A 49 5.58 12.11 -4.40
C THR A 49 5.60 12.79 -5.76
N HIS A 50 5.28 14.09 -5.83
CA HIS A 50 5.37 14.87 -7.06
C HIS A 50 6.80 15.33 -7.34
N THR A 51 7.52 15.76 -6.30
CA THR A 51 8.92 16.20 -6.44
C THR A 51 9.90 15.03 -6.58
N GLY A 52 9.49 13.82 -6.17
CA GLY A 52 10.38 12.67 -6.09
C GLY A 52 11.40 12.75 -4.94
N GLU A 53 11.30 13.76 -4.08
CA GLU A 53 12.21 13.98 -2.97
C GLU A 53 12.07 12.88 -1.90
N LYS A 54 13.05 11.99 -1.87
CA LYS A 54 13.14 10.92 -0.88
C LYS A 54 14.13 11.31 0.21
N HIS A 55 13.60 12.01 1.22
CA HIS A 55 14.34 12.59 2.34
C HIS A 55 15.02 11.56 3.25
N TYR A 56 14.53 10.32 3.28
CA TYR A 56 15.04 9.28 4.17
C TYR A 56 15.84 8.26 3.37
N MET A 57 17.10 8.04 3.75
CA MET A 57 18.02 7.12 3.10
C MET A 57 18.45 5.99 4.06
N CYS A 58 18.52 4.78 3.54
CA CYS A 58 19.18 3.64 4.18
C CYS A 58 20.69 3.74 3.98
N GLY A 59 21.44 3.80 5.08
CA GLY A 59 22.89 3.84 5.04
C GLY A 59 23.55 2.55 4.54
N GLU A 60 22.86 1.42 4.58
CA GLU A 60 23.43 0.11 4.22
C GLU A 60 23.33 -0.21 2.73
N CYS A 61 22.23 0.18 2.06
CA CYS A 61 21.99 -0.16 0.65
C CYS A 61 21.60 1.04 -0.23
N GLY A 62 21.60 2.26 0.32
CA GLY A 62 21.22 3.46 -0.42
C GLY A 62 19.74 3.57 -0.77
N TYR A 63 18.89 2.65 -0.31
CA TYR A 63 17.43 2.72 -0.47
C TYR A 63 16.89 4.06 0.05
N ARG A 64 16.03 4.73 -0.71
CA ARG A 64 15.43 6.01 -0.30
C ARG A 64 13.91 5.96 -0.26
N THR A 65 13.32 6.69 0.67
CA THR A 65 11.86 6.83 0.83
C THR A 65 11.46 8.23 1.29
N THR A 66 10.19 8.59 1.06
CA THR A 66 9.59 9.87 1.47
C THR A 66 9.10 9.87 2.92
N ASP A 67 9.01 8.69 3.56
CA ASP A 67 8.49 8.54 4.93
C ASP A 67 9.42 7.70 5.80
N LYS A 68 9.82 8.27 6.94
CA LYS A 68 10.66 7.60 7.95
C LYS A 68 10.13 6.23 8.34
N ARG A 69 8.80 6.05 8.42
CA ARG A 69 8.18 4.78 8.78
C ARG A 69 8.56 3.67 7.80
N TYR A 70 8.60 3.97 6.50
CA TYR A 70 9.03 3.00 5.49
C TYR A 70 10.52 2.69 5.58
N LEU A 71 11.35 3.66 5.96
CA LEU A 71 12.77 3.40 6.22
C LEU A 71 12.95 2.46 7.41
N THR A 72 12.26 2.70 8.53
CA THR A 72 12.30 1.81 9.70
C THR A 72 11.85 0.39 9.36
N ILE A 73 10.78 0.26 8.57
CA ILE A 73 10.32 -1.06 8.11
C ILE A 73 11.34 -1.71 7.17
N HIS A 74 11.95 -0.94 6.28
CA HIS A 74 13.00 -1.43 5.38
C HIS A 74 14.23 -1.94 6.15
N MET A 75 14.63 -1.28 7.24
CA MET A 75 15.75 -1.75 8.08
C MET A 75 15.54 -3.14 8.68
N LYS A 76 14.29 -3.59 8.84
CA LYS A 76 13.99 -4.97 9.28
C LYS A 76 14.48 -6.02 8.29
N ILE A 77 14.64 -5.67 7.01
CA ILE A 77 15.19 -6.56 5.99
C ILE A 77 16.67 -6.83 6.30
N HIS A 78 17.42 -5.78 6.62
CA HIS A 78 18.84 -5.87 6.99
C HIS A 78 19.04 -6.64 8.28
N ALA A 79 18.22 -6.37 9.29
CA ALA A 79 18.26 -7.08 10.56
C ALA A 79 17.71 -8.52 10.50
N GLY A 80 17.10 -8.94 9.38
CA GLY A 80 16.40 -10.22 9.27
C GLY A 80 15.17 -10.34 10.18
N GLU A 81 14.69 -9.24 10.76
CA GLU A 81 13.58 -9.23 11.70
C GLU A 81 12.25 -9.57 11.01
N LYS A 82 11.64 -10.68 11.43
CA LYS A 82 10.33 -11.13 10.95
C LYS A 82 9.37 -11.34 12.14
N PRO A 83 8.90 -10.26 12.78
CA PRO A 83 8.09 -10.35 14.00
C PRO A 83 6.68 -10.92 13.75
N TYR A 84 6.20 -10.93 12.51
CA TYR A 84 4.88 -11.42 12.18
C TYR A 84 4.97 -12.87 11.69
N LYS A 85 4.61 -13.82 12.55
CA LYS A 85 4.65 -15.26 12.24
C LYS A 85 3.29 -15.76 11.76
N CYS A 86 3.30 -16.72 10.86
CA CYS A 86 2.12 -17.48 10.47
C CYS A 86 1.92 -18.63 11.46
N ASP A 87 0.69 -18.80 11.95
CA ASP A 87 0.38 -19.89 12.88
C ASP A 87 0.07 -21.21 12.16
N GLN A 88 -0.04 -21.19 10.82
CA GLN A 88 -0.39 -22.35 9.99
C GLN A 88 0.80 -22.94 9.24
N CYS A 89 1.96 -22.27 9.23
CA CYS A 89 3.21 -22.77 8.64
C CYS A 89 4.43 -21.95 9.11
N ASP A 90 5.65 -22.35 8.74
CA ASP A 90 6.89 -21.68 9.18
C ASP A 90 7.14 -20.29 8.53
N TYR A 91 6.18 -19.75 7.80
CA TYR A 91 6.33 -18.44 7.16
C TYR A 91 6.33 -17.31 8.19
N SER A 92 7.24 -16.35 8.03
CA SER A 92 7.28 -15.13 8.82
C SER A 92 7.57 -13.91 7.95
N ALA A 93 7.07 -12.74 8.34
CA ALA A 93 7.19 -11.49 7.60
C ALA A 93 7.66 -10.32 8.46
N ALA A 94 8.34 -9.36 7.81
CA ALA A 94 8.76 -8.09 8.43
C ALA A 94 7.58 -7.11 8.63
N GLN A 95 6.48 -7.32 7.90
CA GLN A 95 5.29 -6.45 7.91
C GLN A 95 4.01 -7.27 8.06
N LYS A 96 3.05 -6.74 8.84
CA LYS A 96 1.73 -7.35 9.04
C LYS A 96 0.97 -7.54 7.74
N SER A 97 0.92 -6.53 6.88
CA SER A 97 0.23 -6.59 5.58
C SER A 97 0.75 -7.73 4.69
N THR A 98 2.03 -8.06 4.79
CA THR A 98 2.63 -9.18 4.05
C THR A 98 2.20 -10.51 4.64
N LEU A 99 2.11 -10.61 5.97
CA LEU A 99 1.51 -11.77 6.64
C LEU A 99 0.02 -11.91 6.28
N ASP A 100 -0.77 -10.84 6.35
CA ASP A 100 -2.21 -10.88 6.03
C ASP A 100 -2.44 -11.39 4.59
N ARG A 101 -1.63 -10.91 3.62
CA ARG A 101 -1.66 -11.42 2.25
C ARG A 101 -1.22 -12.88 2.15
N HIS A 102 -0.28 -13.32 2.98
CA HIS A 102 0.12 -14.72 3.05
C HIS A 102 -1.01 -15.58 3.63
N LEU A 103 -1.68 -15.14 4.70
CA LEU A 103 -2.80 -15.85 5.34
C LEU A 103 -3.96 -16.07 4.36
N ALA A 104 -4.19 -15.14 3.43
CA ALA A 104 -5.17 -15.32 2.35
C ALA A 104 -4.90 -16.54 1.44
N LYS A 105 -3.69 -17.12 1.47
CA LYS A 105 -3.38 -18.39 0.77
C LYS A 105 -3.87 -19.61 1.54
N HIS A 106 -3.94 -19.52 2.87
CA HIS A 106 -4.44 -20.58 3.74
C HIS A 106 -5.96 -20.56 3.86
N SER A 107 -6.57 -19.39 3.74
CA SER A 107 -8.03 -19.27 3.61
C SER A 107 -8.50 -20.04 2.38
N ARG A 108 -9.35 -21.05 2.58
CA ARG A 108 -9.89 -21.97 1.56
C ARG A 108 -10.57 -21.23 0.41
N GLY A 109 -9.80 -20.78 -0.57
CA GLY A 109 -10.29 -20.23 -1.84
C GLY A 109 -11.02 -18.89 -1.76
N GLU A 110 -10.83 -18.08 -0.71
CA GLU A 110 -11.40 -16.74 -0.65
C GLU A 110 -10.70 -15.81 -1.66
N LYS A 111 -11.14 -15.92 -2.92
CA LYS A 111 -10.71 -15.07 -4.02
C LYS A 111 -11.70 -13.92 -4.15
N HIS A 112 -11.44 -12.82 -3.43
CA HIS A 112 -12.33 -11.66 -3.35
C HIS A 112 -12.35 -10.82 -4.63
N TYR A 113 -11.35 -10.95 -5.50
CA TYR A 113 -11.28 -10.20 -6.75
C TYR A 113 -11.77 -11.06 -7.92
N MET A 114 -12.83 -10.61 -8.59
CA MET A 114 -13.46 -11.30 -9.72
C MET A 114 -13.36 -10.45 -11.00
N CYS A 115 -13.06 -11.09 -12.12
CA CYS A 115 -13.24 -10.55 -13.45
C CYS A 115 -14.72 -10.62 -13.84
N GLY A 116 -15.33 -9.48 -14.15
CA GLY A 116 -16.72 -9.42 -14.59
C GLY A 116 -16.99 -10.04 -15.97
N GLU A 117 -15.96 -10.19 -16.80
CA GLU A 117 -16.11 -10.67 -18.20
C GLU A 117 -16.08 -12.19 -18.32
N CYS A 118 -15.20 -12.87 -17.56
CA CYS A 118 -15.02 -14.32 -17.67
C CYS A 118 -15.14 -15.08 -16.34
N GLY A 119 -15.48 -14.39 -15.25
CA GLY A 119 -15.62 -15.00 -13.92
C GLY A 119 -14.32 -15.45 -13.28
N TYR A 120 -13.15 -15.15 -13.86
CA TYR A 120 -11.85 -15.43 -13.25
C TYR A 120 -11.75 -14.81 -11.86
N ARG A 121 -11.22 -15.56 -10.89
CA ARG A 121 -11.07 -15.10 -9.50
C ARG A 121 -9.63 -15.19 -9.01
N THR A 122 -9.22 -14.20 -8.23
CA THR A 122 -7.89 -14.14 -7.60
C THR A 122 -7.96 -13.52 -6.20
N THR A 123 -6.94 -13.80 -5.38
CA THR A 123 -6.79 -13.25 -4.02
C THR A 123 -6.11 -11.88 -4.02
N GLN A 124 -5.54 -11.43 -5.14
CA GLN A 124 -4.80 -10.17 -5.23
C GLN A 124 -5.29 -9.30 -6.39
N LYS A 125 -5.55 -8.01 -6.09
CA LYS A 125 -5.99 -7.04 -7.09
C LYS A 125 -5.04 -6.90 -8.27
N CYS A 126 -3.72 -6.92 -8.05
CA CYS A 126 -2.73 -6.82 -9.12
C CYS A 126 -2.85 -7.95 -10.14
N HIS A 127 -3.10 -9.18 -9.69
CA HIS A 127 -3.33 -10.32 -10.58
C HIS A 127 -4.63 -10.16 -11.37
N LEU A 128 -5.66 -9.52 -10.79
CA LEU A 128 -6.88 -9.21 -11.52
C LEU A 128 -6.60 -8.16 -12.60
N SER A 129 -5.89 -7.08 -12.27
CA SER A 129 -5.50 -6.05 -13.24
C SER A 129 -4.65 -6.62 -14.37
N GLU A 130 -3.71 -7.49 -14.06
CA GLU A 130 -2.89 -8.21 -15.04
C GLU A 130 -3.73 -9.16 -15.89
N HIS A 131 -4.70 -9.85 -15.28
CA HIS A 131 -5.67 -10.68 -16.00
C HIS A 131 -6.54 -9.86 -16.95
N MET A 132 -6.98 -8.65 -16.59
CA MET A 132 -7.80 -7.81 -17.48
C MET A 132 -7.10 -7.50 -18.82
N ARG A 133 -5.76 -7.51 -18.85
CA ARG A 133 -4.99 -7.33 -20.09
C ARG A 133 -5.17 -8.47 -21.09
N THR A 134 -5.62 -9.65 -20.67
CA THR A 134 -5.93 -10.73 -21.60
C THR A 134 -7.19 -10.46 -22.41
N HIS A 135 -8.11 -9.63 -21.88
CA HIS A 135 -9.32 -9.22 -22.59
C HIS A 135 -9.08 -8.01 -23.48
N THR A 136 -8.29 -7.04 -23.00
CA THR A 136 -7.99 -5.81 -23.76
C THR A 136 -6.89 -5.99 -24.80
N GLY A 137 -6.07 -7.04 -24.68
CA GLY A 137 -4.89 -7.24 -25.51
C GLY A 137 -3.74 -6.25 -25.22
N GLU A 138 -3.84 -5.47 -24.15
CA GLU A 138 -2.83 -4.45 -23.79
C GLU A 138 -1.48 -5.12 -23.47
N LYS A 139 -0.41 -4.64 -24.12
CA LYS A 139 0.96 -5.12 -23.94
C LYS A 139 1.90 -3.96 -23.55
N PRO A 140 1.90 -3.52 -22.28
CA PRO A 140 2.63 -2.33 -21.85
C PRO A 140 4.15 -2.50 -21.88
N TYR A 141 4.64 -3.74 -21.78
CA TYR A 141 6.07 -4.02 -21.67
C TYR A 141 6.63 -4.28 -23.05
N LYS A 142 7.33 -3.29 -23.60
CA LYS A 142 8.00 -3.37 -24.90
C LYS A 142 9.47 -3.72 -24.69
N CYS A 143 10.00 -4.54 -25.58
CA CYS A 143 11.44 -4.77 -25.66
C CYS A 143 12.09 -3.57 -26.36
N ASP A 144 13.19 -3.07 -25.81
CA ASP A 144 13.92 -1.95 -26.43
C ASP A 144 14.81 -2.39 -27.61
N GLN A 145 14.98 -3.71 -27.78
CA GLN A 145 15.85 -4.31 -28.80
C GLN A 145 15.08 -5.02 -29.93
N CYS A 146 13.76 -5.19 -29.80
CA CYS A 146 12.93 -5.80 -30.84
C CYS A 146 11.45 -5.41 -30.70
N ASP A 147 10.62 -5.73 -31.69
CA ASP A 147 9.19 -5.41 -31.70
C ASP A 147 8.33 -6.25 -30.74
N TYR A 148 8.97 -7.04 -29.88
CA TYR A 148 8.26 -7.87 -28.90
C TYR A 148 7.60 -7.00 -27.83
N SER A 149 6.34 -7.32 -27.53
CA SER A 149 5.61 -6.73 -26.41
C SER A 149 4.84 -7.79 -25.62
N ALA A 150 4.79 -7.60 -24.31
CA ALA A 150 4.14 -8.51 -23.36
C ALA A 150 3.12 -7.78 -22.48
N ALA A 151 2.08 -8.51 -22.08
CA ALA A 151 1.08 -8.06 -21.12
C ALA A 151 1.58 -8.09 -19.67
N ARG A 152 2.70 -8.79 -19.44
CA ARG A 152 3.32 -9.04 -18.14
C ARG A 152 4.80 -8.70 -18.23
N LYS A 153 5.38 -8.20 -17.14
CA LYS A 153 6.80 -7.85 -17.06
C LYS A 153 7.66 -9.10 -16.98
#